data_AF-A0ABD5DV12-F1
#
_entry.id   AF-A0ABD5DV12-F1
#
_cell.length_a   1.000
_cell.length_b   1.000
_cell.length_c   1.000
_cell.angle_alpha   90.00
_cell.angle_beta   90.00
_cell.angle_gamma   90.00
#
_symmetry.space_group_name_H-M   'P 1'
#
loop_
_entity.id
_entity.type
_entity.pdbx_description
1 polymer ?
#
loop_
_entity_poly.entity_id
_entity_poly.type
_entity_poly.pdbx_seq_one_letter_code
_entity_poly.pdbx_strand_id
1 'polypeptide(L)'
;VQRRQGVGVLVLMRPIDYPLNAQARFSQNLLEQGSDPTSEKLLSVLRPASAHVAEAFGINEGENVIHLRTLRRVNGVALCLIDHYFADLRF
;
A
#
# COMPACT_ATOMS: atom_id res chain seq x y z
N VAL A 1 -11.28 -22.47 -5.44
CA VAL A 1 -11.92 -23.00 -6.66
C VAL A 1 -13.20 -23.71 -6.27
N GLN A 2 -14.26 -23.63 -7.09
CA GLN A 2 -15.52 -24.35 -6.83
C GLN A 2 -15.79 -25.29 -7.99
N ARG A 3 -16.14 -26.55 -7.69
CA ARG A 3 -16.62 -27.49 -8.71
C ARG A 3 -18.14 -27.44 -8.75
N ARG A 4 -18.69 -27.26 -9.95
CA ARG A 4 -20.14 -27.32 -10.20
C ARG A 4 -20.41 -28.37 -11.26
N GLN A 5 -21.22 -29.37 -10.93
CA GLN A 5 -21.57 -30.47 -11.83
C GLN A 5 -22.20 -29.91 -13.12
N GLY A 6 -21.74 -30.40 -14.27
CA GLY A 6 -22.20 -29.93 -15.59
C GLY A 6 -21.62 -28.59 -16.08
N VAL A 7 -20.85 -27.88 -15.25
CA VAL A 7 -20.24 -26.57 -15.59
C VAL A 7 -18.71 -26.61 -15.54
N GLY A 8 -18.14 -27.48 -14.69
CA GLY A 8 -16.69 -27.62 -14.54
C GLY A 8 -16.13 -26.93 -13.30
N VAL A 9 -14.89 -26.45 -13.39
CA VAL A 9 -14.18 -25.80 -12.27
C VAL A 9 -14.23 -24.29 -12.44
N LEU A 10 -14.73 -23.58 -11.42
CA LEU A 10 -14.80 -22.12 -11.38
C LEU A 10 -13.72 -21.53 -10.47
N VAL A 11 -13.13 -20.42 -10.91
CA VAL A 11 -12.26 -19.58 -10.08
C VAL A 11 -13.15 -18.73 -9.18
N LEU A 12 -12.92 -18.81 -7.87
CA LEU A 12 -13.72 -18.12 -6.85
C LEU A 12 -13.17 -16.74 -6.47
N MET A 13 -11.95 -16.42 -6.88
CA MET A 13 -11.33 -15.13 -6.59
C MET A 13 -12.14 -14.03 -7.28
N ARG A 14 -12.80 -13.18 -6.48
CA ARG A 14 -13.39 -11.93 -6.96
C ARG A 14 -12.29 -10.88 -6.98
N PRO A 15 -12.07 -10.19 -8.12
CA PRO A 15 -11.24 -8.98 -8.14
C PRO A 15 -11.76 -7.98 -7.11
N ILE A 16 -10.85 -7.26 -6.46
CA ILE A 16 -11.22 -6.14 -5.60
C ILE A 16 -11.31 -4.91 -6.50
N ASP A 17 -12.46 -4.25 -6.50
CA ASP A 17 -12.63 -3.00 -7.23
C ASP A 17 -11.82 -1.90 -6.52
N TYR A 18 -10.78 -1.37 -7.15
CA TYR A 18 -9.96 -0.31 -6.56
C TYR A 18 -10.20 1.03 -7.29
N PRO A 19 -11.21 1.82 -6.86
CA PRO A 19 -11.46 3.11 -7.47
C PRO A 19 -10.28 4.05 -7.21
N LEU A 20 -9.57 4.40 -8.27
CA LEU A 20 -8.45 5.35 -8.22
C LEU A 20 -9.01 6.78 -8.38
N ASN A 21 -8.83 7.60 -7.35
CA ASN A 21 -9.08 9.03 -7.40
C ASN A 21 -8.02 9.78 -6.59
N ALA A 22 -7.95 11.11 -6.73
CA ALA A 22 -6.90 11.92 -6.10
C ALA A 22 -6.90 11.89 -4.55
N GLN A 23 -7.96 11.40 -3.92
CA GLN A 23 -8.10 11.26 -2.47
C GLN A 23 -8.21 9.78 -2.04
N ALA A 24 -7.98 8.84 -2.94
CA ALA A 24 -8.11 7.42 -2.66
C ALA A 24 -7.11 6.99 -1.60
N ARG A 25 -7.62 6.56 -0.43
CA ARG A 25 -6.82 6.03 0.66
C ARG A 25 -7.01 4.53 0.71
N PHE A 26 -5.93 3.77 0.49
CA PHE A 26 -5.97 2.31 0.37
C PHE A 26 -6.82 1.65 1.48
N SER A 27 -6.50 1.92 2.75
CA SER A 27 -7.21 1.33 3.89
C SER A 27 -8.68 1.77 3.97
N GLN A 28 -8.98 3.02 3.62
CA GLN A 28 -10.35 3.52 3.68
C GLN A 28 -11.22 2.89 2.58
N ASN A 29 -10.71 2.84 1.35
CA ASN A 29 -11.41 2.23 0.21
C ASN A 29 -11.74 0.75 0.48
N LEU A 30 -10.82 0.00 1.08
CA LEU A 30 -11.03 -1.40 1.41
C LEU A 30 -11.99 -1.62 2.58
N LEU A 31 -11.91 -0.76 3.60
CA LEU A 31 -12.85 -0.79 4.73
C LEU A 31 -14.29 -0.50 4.27
N GLU A 32 -14.47 0.50 3.41
CA GLU A 32 -15.78 0.85 2.82
C GLU A 32 -16.38 -0.29 1.98
N GLN A 33 -15.55 -1.22 1.50
CA GLN A 33 -15.97 -2.41 0.76
C GLN A 33 -16.19 -3.65 1.65
N GLY A 34 -16.15 -3.47 2.98
CA GLY A 34 -16.37 -4.55 3.95
C GLY A 34 -15.18 -5.52 4.08
N SER A 35 -14.01 -5.15 3.59
CA SER A 35 -12.77 -5.89 3.84
C SER A 35 -12.15 -5.46 5.17
N ASP A 36 -11.31 -6.32 5.76
CA ASP A 36 -10.52 -6.00 6.96
C ASP A 36 -9.04 -5.78 6.57
N PRO A 37 -8.66 -4.56 6.13
CA PRO A 37 -7.30 -4.26 5.73
C PRO A 37 -6.40 -4.11 6.96
N THR A 38 -5.42 -5.00 7.11
CA THR A 38 -4.38 -4.87 8.15
C THR A 38 -3.11 -4.24 7.58
N SER A 39 -2.37 -3.55 8.45
CA SER A 39 -1.12 -2.89 8.11
C SER A 39 0.02 -3.43 8.96
N GLU A 40 1.08 -3.87 8.31
CA GLU A 40 2.30 -4.34 8.94
C GLU A 40 3.42 -3.35 8.63
N LYS A 41 4.12 -2.84 9.66
CA LYS A 41 5.28 -1.95 9.50
C LYS A 41 6.53 -2.80 9.27
N LEU A 42 7.11 -2.71 8.08
CA LEU A 42 8.30 -3.47 7.71
C LEU A 42 9.61 -2.70 8.00
N LEU A 43 9.60 -1.39 7.81
CA LEU A 43 10.79 -0.54 7.98
C LEU A 43 10.37 0.87 8.38
N SER A 44 11.15 1.49 9.26
CA SER A 44 11.00 2.88 9.71
C SER A 44 12.38 3.41 10.05
N VAL A 45 13.00 4.12 9.12
CA VAL A 45 14.38 4.60 9.26
C VAL A 45 14.52 6.03 8.77
N LEU A 46 15.50 6.76 9.30
CA LEU A 46 16.04 7.94 8.63
C LEU A 46 17.02 7.47 7.56
N ARG A 47 16.91 8.03 6.36
CA ARG A 47 17.86 7.76 5.29
C ARG A 47 18.11 9.02 4.46
N PRO A 48 19.27 9.11 3.79
CA PRO A 48 19.48 10.10 2.75
C PRO A 48 18.44 9.95 1.64
N ALA A 49 17.83 11.07 1.24
CA ALA A 49 16.92 11.13 0.10
C ALA A 49 17.70 10.80 -1.18
N SER A 50 17.19 9.86 -1.97
CA SER A 50 17.67 9.64 -3.35
C SER A 50 17.15 10.74 -4.27
N ALA A 51 17.82 10.97 -5.40
CA ALA A 51 17.45 11.98 -6.41
C ALA A 51 15.93 12.17 -6.62
N HIS A 52 15.18 11.09 -6.92
CA HIS A 52 13.73 11.20 -7.19
C HIS A 52 12.89 11.62 -5.95
N VAL A 53 13.32 11.25 -4.74
CA VAL A 53 12.64 11.65 -3.50
C VAL A 53 12.95 13.10 -3.20
N ALA A 54 14.20 13.50 -3.39
CA ALA A 54 14.65 14.87 -3.20
C ALA A 54 13.92 15.83 -4.16
N GLU A 55 13.82 15.46 -5.44
CA GLU A 55 13.07 16.20 -6.46
C GLU A 55 11.59 16.34 -6.08
N ALA A 56 10.93 15.25 -5.65
CA ALA A 56 9.52 15.27 -5.27
C ALA A 56 9.22 16.20 -4.08
N PHE A 57 10.19 16.40 -3.18
CA PHE A 57 10.05 17.30 -2.03
C PHE A 57 10.67 18.69 -2.23
N GLY A 58 11.43 18.92 -3.31
CA GLY A 58 12.18 20.16 -3.51
C GLY A 58 13.32 20.36 -2.50
N ILE A 59 13.93 19.28 -2.01
CA ILE A 59 15.09 19.29 -1.10
C ILE A 59 16.36 18.86 -1.84
N ASN A 60 17.53 18.99 -1.22
CA ASN A 60 18.76 18.49 -1.83
C ASN A 60 18.85 16.96 -1.72
N GLU A 61 19.42 16.32 -2.74
CA GLU A 61 19.77 14.91 -2.64
C GLU A 61 20.72 14.67 -1.46
N GLY A 62 20.48 13.59 -0.72
CA GLY A 62 21.24 13.25 0.48
C GLY A 62 20.68 13.83 1.78
N GLU A 63 19.74 14.77 1.73
CA GLU A 63 19.06 15.25 2.95
C GLU A 63 18.28 14.13 3.64
N ASN A 64 18.21 14.19 4.98
CA ASN A 64 17.56 13.14 5.76
C ASN A 64 16.04 13.19 5.56
N VAL A 65 15.46 12.04 5.24
CA VAL A 65 14.02 11.82 5.19
C VAL A 65 13.64 10.62 6.04
N ILE A 66 12.44 10.63 6.62
CA ILE A 66 11.86 9.45 7.25
C ILE A 66 11.33 8.56 6.13
N HIS A 67 11.82 7.33 6.05
CA HIS A 67 11.33 6.30 5.15
C HIS A 67 10.56 5.26 5.96
N LEU A 68 9.27 5.12 5.67
CA LEU A 68 8.37 4.15 6.28
C LEU A 68 7.86 3.18 5.21
N ARG A 69 8.14 1.89 5.38
CA ARG A 69 7.61 0.83 4.51
C ARG A 69 6.54 0.05 5.22
N THR A 70 5.36 -0.05 4.62
CA THR A 70 4.23 -0.83 5.15
C THR A 70 3.76 -1.88 4.16
N LEU A 71 3.40 -3.06 4.66
CA LEU A 71 2.72 -4.11 3.91
C LEU A 71 1.24 -4.08 4.28
N ARG A 72 0.38 -4.01 3.27
CA ARG A 72 -1.07 -4.08 3.44
C ARG A 72 -1.57 -5.47 3.08
N ARG A 73 -2.34 -6.04 4.00
CA ARG A 73 -3.00 -7.33 3.82
C ARG A 73 -4.50 -7.14 3.85
N VAL A 74 -5.21 -7.98 3.10
CA VAL A 74 -6.67 -8.09 3.17
C VAL A 74 -6.99 -9.56 3.35
N ASN A 75 -7.74 -9.89 4.40
CA ASN A 75 -8.08 -11.28 4.74
C ASN A 75 -6.84 -12.19 4.81
N GLY A 76 -5.74 -11.68 5.37
CA GLY A 76 -4.46 -12.39 5.53
C GLY A 76 -3.55 -12.40 4.29
N VAL A 77 -4.04 -12.04 3.11
CA VAL A 77 -3.28 -12.04 1.86
C VAL A 77 -2.55 -10.71 1.68
N ALA A 78 -1.24 -10.76 1.41
CA ALA A 78 -0.44 -9.58 1.07
C ALA A 78 -0.83 -9.04 -0.29
N LEU A 79 -1.22 -7.75 -0.35
CA LEU A 79 -1.69 -7.12 -1.58
C LEU A 79 -0.84 -5.94 -2.03
N CYS A 80 -0.34 -5.13 -1.10
CA CYS A 80 0.32 -3.88 -1.45
C CYS A 80 1.49 -3.58 -0.52
N LEU A 81 2.61 -3.16 -1.10
CA LEU A 81 3.76 -2.62 -0.40
C LEU A 81 3.80 -1.11 -0.65
N ILE A 82 3.86 -0.31 0.41
CA ILE A 82 3.83 1.15 0.30
C ILE A 82 5.06 1.73 0.98
N ASP A 83 5.81 2.51 0.21
CA ASP A 83 6.88 3.37 0.68
C ASP A 83 6.34 4.78 0.91
N HIS A 84 6.39 5.24 2.16
CA HIS A 84 6.08 6.61 2.54
C HIS A 84 7.38 7.33 2.84
N TYR A 85 7.49 8.57 2.38
CA TYR A 85 8.60 9.46 2.69
C TYR A 85 8.06 10.72 3.35
N PHE A 86 8.75 11.18 4.40
CA PHE A 86 8.43 12.44 5.07
C PHE A 86 9.71 13.27 5.17
N ALA A 87 9.67 14.50 4.65
CA ALA A 87 10.79 15.45 4.68
C ALA A 87 10.86 16.25 5.99
N ASP A 88 9.73 16.45 6.68
CA ASP A 88 9.73 17.03 8.01
C ASP A 88 10.06 15.95 9.05
N LEU A 89 11.13 16.15 9.81
CA LEU A 89 11.58 15.16 10.78
C LEU A 89 10.82 15.22 12.12
N ARG A 90 9.82 16.11 12.22
CA ARG A 90 8.98 16.29 13.41
C ARG A 90 7.71 15.43 13.41
N PHE A 91 7.48 14.63 12.37
CA PHE A 91 6.35 13.70 12.28
C PHE A 91 6.42 12.54 13.27
#